data_AF-A0A7I7XJA9-F1
#
_entry.id   AF-A0A7I7XJA9-F1
#
_cell.length_a   1.000
_cell.length_b   1.000
_cell.length_c   1.000
_cell.angle_alpha   90.00
_cell.angle_beta   90.00
_cell.angle_gamma   90.00
#
_symmetry.space_group_name_H-M   'P 1'
#
loop_
_entity.id
_entity.type
_entity.pdbx_description
1 polymer ?
#
loop_
_entity_poly.entity_id
_entity_poly.type
_entity_poly.pdbx_seq_one_letter_code
_entity_poly.pdbx_strand_id
1 'polypeptide(L)'
;MKPLGRQSDYEPPRESFVAVYVDRSATPDVVRAAAACVPLPSGIECATVDDTLFTETFDCRVVVYLVGDFEPAAGPPLARRYAAELSGILGCPAYALNDLLRVDPPPE
;
A
#
# COMPACT_ATOMS: atom_id res chain seq x y z
N MET A 1 20.41 22.95 43.11
CA MET A 1 19.33 22.16 42.48
C MET A 1 18.62 23.04 41.45
N LYS A 2 18.74 22.74 40.16
CA LYS A 2 17.95 23.37 39.09
C LYS A 2 16.82 22.38 38.71
N PRO A 3 15.59 22.85 38.44
CA PRO A 3 14.49 21.95 38.10
C PRO A 3 14.73 21.28 36.74
N LEU A 4 14.34 19.99 36.66
CA LEU A 4 14.41 19.17 35.46
C LEU A 4 13.56 19.79 34.34
N GLY A 5 14.15 19.84 33.15
CA GLY A 5 13.48 20.28 31.94
C GLY A 5 12.27 19.41 31.63
N ARG A 6 11.21 20.07 31.14
CA ARG A 6 10.08 19.44 30.43
C ARG A 6 10.62 18.41 29.44
N GLN A 7 10.29 17.13 29.64
CA GLN A 7 10.31 16.17 28.55
C GLN A 7 9.30 16.67 27.52
N SER A 8 9.78 16.92 26.31
CA SER A 8 8.92 17.18 25.17
C SER A 8 8.09 15.92 24.90
N ASP A 9 6.77 16.04 24.83
CA ASP A 9 5.84 15.01 24.31
C ASP A 9 6.04 14.80 22.80
N TYR A 10 7.29 14.65 22.34
CA TYR A 10 7.58 14.32 20.96
C TYR A 10 7.32 12.83 20.79
N GLU A 11 6.08 12.48 20.44
CA GLU A 11 5.80 11.24 19.76
C GLU A 11 6.27 11.42 18.30
N PRO A 12 7.27 10.65 17.83
CA PRO A 12 7.59 10.68 16.41
C PRO A 12 6.33 10.31 15.61
N PRO A 13 6.09 10.92 14.44
CA PRO A 13 4.93 10.57 13.62
C PRO A 13 4.93 9.06 13.40
N ARG A 14 3.81 8.41 13.70
CA ARG A 14 3.65 6.97 13.51
C ARG A 14 3.49 6.73 12.03
N GLU A 15 4.61 6.56 11.35
CA GLU A 15 4.63 6.19 9.94
C GLU A 15 3.85 4.89 9.77
N SER A 16 2.66 5.02 9.21
CA SER A 16 1.73 3.93 8.99
C SER A 16 1.85 3.50 7.54
N PHE A 17 1.73 2.20 7.28
CA PHE A 17 1.81 1.67 5.93
C PHE A 17 0.69 0.68 5.64
N VAL A 18 0.29 0.61 4.38
CA VAL A 18 -0.63 -0.40 3.87
C VAL A 18 -0.20 -0.82 2.47
N ALA A 19 -0.42 -2.08 2.13
CA ALA A 19 0.04 -2.67 0.88
C ALA A 19 -1.10 -2.88 -0.12
N VAL A 20 -0.77 -2.67 -1.40
CA VAL A 20 -1.55 -3.06 -2.57
C VAL A 20 -0.73 -4.06 -3.38
N TYR A 21 -1.36 -5.13 -3.81
CA TYR A 21 -0.74 -6.24 -4.51
C TYR A 21 -1.21 -6.26 -5.95
N VAL A 22 -0.28 -6.34 -6.90
CA VAL A 22 -0.57 -6.28 -8.32
C VAL A 22 -0.40 -7.66 -8.94
N ASP A 23 -1.39 -8.04 -9.75
CA ASP A 23 -1.41 -9.28 -10.52
C ASP A 23 -0.11 -9.51 -11.31
N ARG A 24 0.34 -10.76 -11.37
CA ARG A 24 1.59 -11.17 -12.05
C ARG A 24 1.69 -10.83 -13.53
N SER A 25 0.59 -10.51 -14.21
CA SER A 25 0.60 -10.08 -15.61
C SER A 25 1.26 -8.70 -15.81
N ALA A 26 1.33 -7.85 -14.79
CA ALA A 26 2.02 -6.56 -14.86
C ALA A 26 3.52 -6.70 -14.55
N THR A 27 4.35 -6.00 -15.33
CA THR A 27 5.79 -5.90 -15.05
C THR A 27 6.07 -4.76 -14.05
N PRO A 28 7.15 -4.84 -13.26
CA PRO A 28 7.48 -3.79 -12.29
C PRO A 28 7.56 -2.38 -12.88
N ASP A 29 8.13 -2.22 -14.07
CA ASP A 29 8.26 -0.91 -14.72
C ASP A 29 6.91 -0.33 -15.13
N VAL A 30 5.99 -1.17 -15.60
CA VAL A 30 4.62 -0.75 -15.91
C VAL A 30 3.89 -0.37 -14.63
N VAL A 31 4.09 -1.12 -13.53
CA VAL A 31 3.52 -0.76 -12.22
C VAL A 31 4.07 0.56 -11.70
N ARG A 32 5.38 0.81 -11.81
CA ARG A 32 5.98 2.10 -11.43
C ARG A 32 5.42 3.26 -12.24
N ALA A 33 5.31 3.10 -13.55
CA ALA A 33 4.74 4.12 -14.43
C ALA A 33 3.28 4.41 -14.09
N ALA A 34 2.47 3.36 -13.85
CA ALA A 34 1.07 3.51 -13.47
C ALA A 34 0.92 4.14 -12.07
N ALA A 35 1.69 3.69 -11.08
CA ALA A 35 1.67 4.20 -9.71
C ALA A 35 1.99 5.70 -9.65
N ALA A 36 2.90 6.19 -10.51
CA ALA A 36 3.21 7.61 -10.63
C ALA A 36 2.05 8.46 -11.19
N CYS A 37 1.06 7.83 -11.85
CA CYS A 37 -0.13 8.48 -12.38
C CYS A 37 -1.34 8.42 -11.43
N VAL A 38 -1.30 7.56 -10.40
CA VAL A 38 -2.40 7.43 -9.43
C VAL A 38 -2.33 8.58 -8.42
N PRO A 39 -3.40 9.38 -8.26
CA PRO A 39 -3.46 10.37 -7.20
C PRO A 39 -3.37 9.70 -5.82
N LEU A 40 -2.48 10.20 -4.96
CA LEU A 40 -2.37 9.69 -3.59
C LEU A 40 -3.62 10.06 -2.77
N PRO A 41 -4.23 9.10 -2.05
CA PRO A 41 -5.28 9.39 -1.08
C PRO A 41 -4.78 10.33 0.02
N SER A 42 -5.68 11.13 0.62
CA SER A 42 -5.33 11.99 1.76
C SER A 42 -4.74 11.17 2.91
N GLY A 43 -3.64 11.65 3.49
CA GLY A 43 -2.88 10.96 4.54
C GLY A 43 -1.81 10.00 4.02
N ILE A 44 -1.72 9.77 2.70
CA ILE A 44 -0.60 9.07 2.08
C ILE A 44 0.42 10.09 1.58
N GLU A 45 1.67 9.91 1.99
CA GLU A 45 2.80 10.77 1.63
C GLU A 45 3.54 10.23 0.41
N CYS A 46 3.65 8.90 0.30
CA CYS A 46 4.28 8.27 -0.84
C CYS A 46 3.71 6.88 -1.17
N ALA A 47 3.94 6.47 -2.42
CA ALA A 47 3.68 5.13 -2.91
C ALA A 47 5.00 4.53 -3.43
N THR A 48 5.50 3.48 -2.78
CA THR A 48 6.75 2.82 -3.13
C THR A 48 6.46 1.47 -3.75
N VAL A 49 6.95 1.25 -4.98
CA VAL A 49 6.84 -0.03 -5.66
C VAL A 49 8.00 -0.92 -5.24
N ASP A 50 7.69 -2.07 -4.66
CA ASP A 50 8.64 -3.13 -4.31
C ASP A 50 8.39 -4.36 -5.19
N ASP A 51 9.41 -4.68 -6.01
CA ASP A 51 9.49 -5.86 -6.85
C ASP A 51 10.59 -6.84 -6.38
N THR A 52 11.22 -6.56 -5.25
CA THR A 52 12.29 -7.38 -4.66
C THR A 52 11.71 -8.53 -3.85
N LEU A 53 10.55 -8.30 -3.22
CA LEU A 53 9.71 -9.33 -2.63
C LEU A 53 8.92 -10.02 -3.74
N PHE A 54 9.61 -10.86 -4.51
CA PHE A 54 9.01 -11.85 -5.40
C PHE A 54 8.33 -12.95 -4.58
N THR A 55 7.34 -12.56 -3.78
CA THR A 55 6.55 -13.53 -3.05
C THR A 55 5.45 -13.98 -3.98
N GLU A 56 5.36 -15.28 -4.28
CA GLU A 56 4.21 -15.91 -4.97
C GLU A 56 2.92 -15.85 -4.12
N THR A 57 2.79 -14.82 -3.29
CA THR A 57 1.67 -14.59 -2.40
C THR A 57 0.50 -14.17 -3.26
N PHE A 58 -0.52 -15.04 -3.34
CA PHE A 58 -1.78 -14.78 -4.06
C PHE A 58 -1.58 -14.45 -5.55
N ASP A 59 -0.63 -15.11 -6.25
CA ASP A 59 -0.32 -14.86 -7.67
C ASP A 59 0.04 -13.40 -8.02
N CYS A 60 0.39 -12.59 -7.01
CA CYS A 60 0.84 -11.22 -7.18
C CYS A 60 2.37 -11.17 -7.29
N ARG A 61 2.90 -10.27 -8.12
CA ARG A 61 4.35 -10.18 -8.38
C ARG A 61 4.98 -8.89 -7.87
N VAL A 62 4.17 -7.84 -7.70
CA VAL A 62 4.63 -6.50 -7.33
C VAL A 62 3.75 -5.99 -6.20
N VAL A 63 4.38 -5.39 -5.19
CA VAL A 63 3.70 -4.74 -4.07
C VAL A 63 3.90 -3.24 -4.17
N VAL A 64 2.84 -2.47 -3.91
CA VAL A 64 2.91 -1.02 -3.73
C VAL A 64 2.61 -0.71 -2.28
N TYR A 65 3.61 -0.18 -1.57
CA TYR A 65 3.46 0.31 -0.21
C TYR A 65 2.99 1.75 -0.23
N LEU A 66 1.85 2.00 0.39
CA LEU A 66 1.35 3.34 0.67
C LEU A 66 1.77 3.71 2.08
N VAL A 67 2.57 4.75 2.19
CA VAL A 67 3.16 5.19 3.46
C VAL A 67 2.70 6.60 3.76
N GLY A 68 2.36 6.87 5.01
CA GLY A 68 2.02 8.22 5.48
C GLY A 68 1.48 8.24 6.89
N ASP A 69 0.85 9.37 7.24
CA ASP A 69 0.24 9.60 8.55
C ASP A 69 -1.27 9.36 8.47
N PHE A 70 -1.68 8.15 8.85
CA PHE A 70 -3.08 7.77 8.92
C PHE A 70 -3.33 6.76 10.05
N GLU A 71 -4.55 6.81 10.60
CA GLU A 71 -4.97 5.83 11.61
C GLU A 71 -5.01 4.41 11.01
N PRO A 72 -4.54 3.36 11.72
CA PRO A 72 -4.50 1.99 11.18
C PRO A 72 -5.85 1.49 10.63
N ALA A 73 -6.97 1.92 11.22
CA ALA A 73 -8.31 1.58 10.75
C ALA A 73 -8.66 2.17 9.36
N ALA A 74 -7.98 3.25 8.95
CA ALA A 74 -8.12 3.86 7.64
C ALA A 74 -7.27 3.16 6.56
N GLY A 75 -6.27 2.36 6.93
CA GLY A 75 -5.40 1.66 5.98
C GLY A 75 -6.17 0.82 4.94
N PRO A 76 -7.04 -0.12 5.35
CA PRO A 76 -7.80 -0.95 4.41
C PRO A 76 -8.62 -0.19 3.36
N PRO A 77 -9.46 0.81 3.72
CA PRO A 77 -10.19 1.57 2.70
C PRO A 77 -9.27 2.43 1.82
N LEU A 78 -8.14 2.95 2.34
CA LEU A 78 -7.15 3.67 1.53
C LEU A 78 -6.51 2.75 0.48
N ALA A 79 -6.07 1.55 0.89
CA ALA A 79 -5.51 0.56 -0.02
C ALA A 79 -6.51 0.11 -1.07
N ARG A 80 -7.77 -0.14 -0.70
CA ARG A 80 -8.81 -0.53 -1.66
C ARG A 80 -9.07 0.56 -2.70
N ARG A 81 -9.13 1.83 -2.27
CA ARG A 81 -9.30 2.96 -3.20
C ARG A 81 -8.12 3.07 -4.16
N TYR A 82 -6.90 3.01 -3.65
CA TYR A 82 -5.69 3.08 -4.48
C TYR A 82 -5.61 1.90 -5.46
N ALA A 83 -5.93 0.69 -4.99
CA ALA A 83 -5.94 -0.51 -5.81
C ALA A 83 -6.93 -0.40 -6.99
N ALA A 84 -8.12 0.16 -6.77
CA ALA A 84 -9.11 0.37 -7.84
C ALA A 84 -8.60 1.33 -8.92
N GLU A 85 -7.99 2.46 -8.53
CA GLU A 85 -7.41 3.43 -9.47
C GLU A 85 -6.22 2.82 -10.22
N LEU A 86 -5.31 2.16 -9.51
CA LEU A 86 -4.14 1.51 -10.10
C LEU A 86 -4.56 0.41 -11.09
N SER A 87 -5.55 -0.40 -10.74
CA SER A 87 -6.10 -1.44 -11.62
C SER A 87 -6.71 -0.83 -12.89
N GLY A 88 -7.43 0.29 -12.75
CA GLY A 88 -7.99 1.02 -13.89
C GLY A 88 -6.94 1.51 -14.88
N ILE A 89 -5.78 1.97 -14.39
CA ILE A 89 -4.66 2.42 -15.23
C ILE A 89 -3.92 1.22 -15.85
N LEU A 90 -3.70 0.16 -15.09
CA LEU A 90 -2.95 -1.03 -15.53
C LEU A 90 -3.72 -1.90 -16.52
N GLY A 91 -5.06 -1.93 -16.42
CA GLY A 91 -5.89 -2.87 -17.16
C GLY A 91 -5.80 -4.31 -16.65
N CYS A 92 -5.14 -4.54 -15.52
CA CYS A 92 -5.09 -5.81 -14.80
C CYS A 92 -5.49 -5.62 -13.33
N PRO A 93 -5.78 -6.69 -12.59
CA PRO A 93 -6.20 -6.56 -11.21
C PRO A 93 -5.09 -6.04 -10.28
N ALA A 94 -5.50 -5.21 -9.32
CA ALA A 94 -4.71 -4.85 -8.15
C ALA A 94 -5.61 -4.94 -6.91
N TYR A 95 -5.07 -5.37 -5.79
CA TYR A 95 -5.85 -5.77 -4.62
C TYR A 95 -5.29 -5.18 -3.32
N ALA A 96 -6.18 -4.77 -2.42
CA ALA A 96 -5.81 -4.60 -1.01
C ALA A 96 -5.66 -5.97 -0.36
N LEU A 97 -4.81 -6.09 0.68
CA LEU A 97 -4.59 -7.37 1.38
C LEU A 97 -5.90 -8.02 1.87
N ASN A 98 -6.79 -7.22 2.47
CA ASN A 98 -8.07 -7.73 2.97
C ASN A 98 -8.97 -8.31 1.87
N ASP A 99 -8.79 -7.87 0.62
CA ASP A 99 -9.55 -8.38 -0.51
C ASP A 99 -8.96 -9.71 -0.98
N LEU A 100 -7.63 -9.85 -1.02
CA LEU A 100 -6.94 -11.11 -1.32
C LEU A 100 -7.29 -12.22 -0.33
N LEU A 101 -7.36 -11.90 0.96
CA LEU A 101 -7.72 -12.87 2.00
C LEU A 101 -9.16 -13.39 1.88
N ARG A 102 -10.01 -12.72 1.08
CA ARG A 102 -11.41 -13.07 0.87
C ARG A 102 -11.67 -13.70 -0.49
N VAL A 103 -10.68 -13.79 -1.36
CA VAL A 103 -10.80 -14.53 -2.61
C VAL A 103 -10.83 -16.01 -2.23
N ASP A 104 -12.00 -16.64 -2.34
CA ASP A 104 -12.11 -18.08 -2.22
C ASP A 104 -11.18 -18.74 -3.26
N PRO A 105 -10.41 -19.79 -2.91
CA PRO A 105 -9.65 -20.53 -3.89
C PRO A 105 -10.63 -21.07 -4.96
N PRO A 106 -10.22 -21.12 -6.25
CA PRO A 106 -11.07 -21.71 -7.28
C PRO A 106 -11.42 -23.15 -6.88
N PRO A 107 -12.65 -23.63 -7.17
CA PRO A 107 -13.01 -25.02 -6.92
C PRO A 107 -12.06 -25.94 -7.69
N GLU A 108 -11.54 -26.96 -7.01
CA GLU A 108 -10.65 -28.01 -7.56
C GLU A 108 -11.27 -28.77 -8.73
#